data_AF-A0AAE3SAR1-F1
#
_entry.id   AF-A0AAE3SAR1-F1
#
_cell.length_a   1.000
_cell.length_b   1.000
_cell.length_c   1.000
_cell.angle_alpha   90.00
_cell.angle_beta   90.00
_cell.angle_gamma   90.00
#
_symmetry.space_group_name_H-M   'P 1'
#
loop_
_entity.id
_entity.type
_entity.pdbx_description
1 polymer ?
#
loop_
_entity_poly.entity_id
_entity_poly.type
_entity_poly.pdbx_seq_one_letter_code
_entity_poly.pdbx_strand_id
1 'polypeptide(L)'
;VSGGTSTGKTVAARKILSHVPPEERIITIEEAAELLPAQPNVVTLIANRDAQFQTADVLLTATLRMRPDRIILGEVRGKEAMTFLEAINTGHGGSMTTLHAETPQLAVQRLAIAALKTEIPMTYADMVRYIENSIDVVIQAGRHDGARGITEFYLPGMEQIGAPA
;
A
#
# COMPACT_ATOMS: atom_id res chain seq x y z
N VAL A 1 2.64 2.10 3.77
CA VAL A 1 3.06 3.37 4.44
C VAL A 1 1.85 4.28 4.61
N SER A 2 1.48 4.62 5.83
CA SER A 2 0.37 5.54 6.12
C SER A 2 0.86 6.90 6.60
N GLY A 3 -0.01 7.90 6.61
CA GLY A 3 0.33 9.25 7.06
C GLY A 3 -0.58 10.32 6.49
N GLY A 4 -0.65 11.47 7.17
CA GLY A 4 -1.37 12.65 6.70
C GLY A 4 -0.82 13.25 5.40
N THR A 5 -1.47 14.31 4.92
CA THR A 5 -0.98 15.06 3.76
C THR A 5 0.39 15.68 4.06
N SER A 6 1.31 15.61 3.09
CA SER A 6 2.65 16.21 3.19
C SER A 6 3.53 15.71 4.34
N THR A 7 3.27 14.52 4.89
CA THR A 7 4.12 13.90 5.94
C THR A 7 5.33 13.13 5.39
N GLY A 8 5.42 12.96 4.06
CA GLY A 8 6.57 12.30 3.42
C GLY A 8 6.37 10.80 3.12
N LYS A 9 5.12 10.31 3.00
CA LYS A 9 4.81 8.93 2.64
C LYS A 9 5.59 8.42 1.42
N THR A 10 5.57 9.18 0.32
CA THR A 10 6.29 8.81 -0.91
C THR A 10 7.79 8.73 -0.67
N VAL A 11 8.37 9.63 0.12
CA VAL A 11 9.80 9.59 0.46
C VAL A 11 10.15 8.35 1.28
N ALA A 12 9.33 8.00 2.26
CA ALA A 12 9.49 6.77 3.03
C ALA A 12 9.38 5.53 2.13
N ALA A 13 8.39 5.49 1.24
CA ALA A 13 8.22 4.42 0.25
C ALA A 13 9.46 4.29 -0.66
N ARG A 14 9.97 5.40 -1.21
CA ARG A 14 11.22 5.42 -1.99
C ARG A 14 12.40 4.85 -1.21
N LYS A 15 12.51 5.19 0.07
CA LYS A 15 13.59 4.67 0.90
C LYS A 15 13.45 3.15 1.11
N ILE A 16 12.24 2.66 1.33
CA ILE A 16 11.97 1.21 1.42
C ILE A 16 12.31 0.51 0.10
N LEU A 17 11.93 1.08 -1.04
CA LEU A 17 12.29 0.53 -2.37
C LEU A 17 13.79 0.42 -2.58
N SER A 18 14.58 1.33 -2.01
CA SER A 18 16.05 1.27 -2.13
C SER A 18 16.67 0.04 -1.46
N HIS A 19 15.92 -0.69 -0.64
CA HIS A 19 16.34 -1.94 -0.02
C HIS A 19 15.90 -3.19 -0.80
N VAL A 20 15.08 -3.04 -1.85
CA VAL A 20 14.69 -4.17 -2.72
C VAL A 20 15.90 -4.57 -3.58
N PRO A 21 16.23 -5.87 -3.68
CA PRO A 21 17.35 -6.35 -4.49
C PRO A 21 17.29 -5.87 -5.95
N PRO A 22 18.44 -5.57 -6.58
CA PRO A 22 18.50 -5.03 -7.94
C PRO A 22 17.98 -6.00 -9.03
N GLU A 23 17.98 -7.30 -8.77
CA GLU A 23 17.49 -8.33 -9.69
C GLU A 23 15.97 -8.42 -9.77
N GLU A 24 15.26 -7.91 -8.76
CA GLU A 24 13.80 -7.98 -8.70
C GLU A 24 13.15 -7.00 -9.70
N ARG A 25 12.13 -7.50 -10.41
CA ARG A 25 11.29 -6.73 -11.32
C ARG A 25 10.21 -5.98 -10.55
N ILE A 26 10.22 -4.66 -10.67
CA ILE A 26 9.26 -3.79 -9.99
C ILE A 26 8.29 -3.21 -11.00
N ILE A 27 6.99 -3.25 -10.67
CA ILE A 27 5.98 -2.50 -11.41
C ILE A 27 5.36 -1.47 -10.48
N THR A 28 5.43 -0.19 -10.85
CA THR A 28 4.77 0.89 -10.14
C THR A 28 3.48 1.32 -10.83
N ILE A 29 2.47 1.70 -10.06
CA ILE A 29 1.19 2.21 -10.57
C ILE A 29 0.92 3.54 -9.85
N GLU A 30 1.00 4.66 -10.58
CA GLU A 30 1.02 6.00 -9.98
C GLU A 30 0.21 7.00 -10.82
N GLU A 31 -0.34 8.06 -10.23
CA GLU A 31 -0.94 9.16 -11.01
C GLU A 31 0.10 10.14 -11.55
N ALA A 32 1.17 10.35 -10.79
CA ALA A 32 2.37 11.06 -11.20
C ALA A 32 3.57 10.19 -10.82
N ALA A 33 4.56 10.09 -11.71
CA ALA A 33 5.74 9.27 -11.46
C ALA A 33 6.62 9.90 -10.36
N GLU A 34 6.45 9.46 -9.11
CA GLU A 34 7.14 10.00 -7.94
C GLU A 34 8.05 8.96 -7.26
N LEU A 35 7.80 7.66 -7.43
CA LEU A 35 8.55 6.60 -6.74
C LEU A 35 9.95 6.40 -7.33
N LEU A 36 10.10 6.44 -8.66
CA LEU A 36 11.37 6.30 -9.38
C LEU A 36 12.33 5.26 -8.75
N PRO A 37 11.95 3.96 -8.73
CA PRO A 37 12.80 2.91 -8.19
C PRO A 37 14.16 2.86 -8.89
N ALA A 38 15.22 2.50 -8.17
CA ALA A 38 16.59 2.46 -8.71
C ALA A 38 16.92 1.14 -9.42
N GLN A 39 16.04 0.15 -9.29
CA GLN A 39 16.19 -1.17 -9.90
C GLN A 39 16.22 -1.06 -11.44
N PRO A 40 17.07 -1.82 -12.14
CA PRO A 40 17.17 -1.78 -13.60
C PRO A 40 15.90 -2.29 -14.32
N ASN A 41 15.16 -3.22 -13.71
CA ASN A 41 13.99 -3.85 -14.31
C ASN A 41 12.68 -3.26 -13.76
N VAL A 42 12.36 -2.04 -14.20
CA VAL A 42 11.19 -1.29 -13.71
C VAL A 42 10.24 -0.97 -14.84
N VAL A 43 8.93 -1.11 -14.57
CA VAL A 43 7.87 -0.54 -15.42
C VAL A 43 7.00 0.37 -14.57
N THR A 44 6.81 1.61 -15.02
CA THR A 44 5.89 2.56 -14.40
C THR A 44 4.64 2.70 -15.24
N LEU A 45 3.49 2.36 -14.65
CA LEU A 45 2.17 2.56 -15.23
C LEU A 45 1.55 3.82 -14.65
N ILE A 46 1.11 4.72 -15.53
CA ILE A 46 0.44 5.96 -15.11
C ILE A 46 -1.06 5.76 -15.10
N ALA A 47 -1.66 5.87 -13.92
CA ALA A 47 -3.09 5.80 -13.70
C ALA A 47 -3.75 7.16 -13.96
N ASN A 48 -4.95 7.11 -14.52
CA ASN A 48 -5.83 8.27 -14.66
C ASN A 48 -7.20 7.90 -14.07
N ARG A 49 -7.62 8.64 -13.05
CA ARG A 49 -8.90 8.39 -12.35
C ARG A 49 -10.13 8.72 -13.19
N ASP A 50 -9.98 9.67 -14.09
CA ASP A 50 -11.07 10.12 -14.96
C ASP A 50 -11.18 9.26 -16.22
N ALA A 51 -10.21 8.36 -16.45
CA ALA A 51 -10.21 7.43 -17.57
C ALA A 51 -10.96 6.13 -17.23
N GLN A 52 -11.70 5.61 -18.20
CA GLN A 52 -12.44 4.35 -18.03
C GLN A 52 -11.52 3.12 -17.93
N PHE A 53 -10.45 3.08 -18.72
CA PHE A 53 -9.59 1.88 -18.90
C PHE A 53 -8.15 2.08 -18.41
N GLN A 54 -7.87 3.18 -17.73
CA GLN A 54 -6.54 3.50 -17.19
C GLN A 54 -6.59 3.79 -15.68
N THR A 55 -7.64 3.35 -15.00
CA THR A 55 -7.72 3.48 -13.53
C THR A 55 -6.66 2.61 -12.84
N ALA A 56 -6.28 2.95 -11.61
CA ALA A 56 -5.34 2.18 -10.82
C ALA A 56 -5.73 0.70 -10.70
N ASP A 57 -7.02 0.42 -10.51
CA ASP A 57 -7.60 -0.92 -10.42
C ASP A 57 -7.42 -1.75 -11.72
N VAL A 58 -7.67 -1.14 -12.88
CA VAL A 58 -7.47 -1.78 -14.18
C VAL A 58 -5.99 -2.06 -14.43
N LEU A 59 -5.12 -1.08 -14.15
CA LEU A 59 -3.68 -1.24 -14.32
C LEU A 59 -3.12 -2.29 -13.38
N LEU A 60 -3.59 -2.33 -12.14
CA LEU A 60 -3.20 -3.33 -11.14
C LEU A 60 -3.56 -4.74 -11.61
N THR A 61 -4.76 -4.93 -12.14
CA THR A 61 -5.16 -6.21 -12.75
C THR A 61 -4.25 -6.60 -13.93
N ALA A 62 -3.84 -5.62 -14.75
CA ALA A 62 -2.93 -5.86 -15.87
C ALA A 62 -1.51 -6.27 -15.38
N THR A 63 -1.04 -5.71 -14.25
CA THR A 63 0.30 -6.02 -13.71
C THR A 63 0.47 -7.50 -13.38
N LEU A 64 -0.59 -8.20 -12.99
CA LEU A 64 -0.54 -9.64 -12.66
C LEU A 64 -0.09 -10.51 -13.85
N ARG A 65 -0.22 -10.02 -15.09
CA ARG A 65 0.26 -10.68 -16.31
C ARG A 65 1.66 -10.27 -16.74
N MET A 66 2.25 -9.29 -16.05
CA MET A 66 3.55 -8.70 -16.39
C MET A 66 4.70 -9.31 -15.58
N ARG A 67 4.41 -10.38 -14.81
CA ARG A 67 5.34 -11.13 -13.96
C ARG A 67 6.19 -10.21 -13.06
N PRO A 68 5.58 -9.33 -12.23
CA PRO A 68 6.33 -8.55 -11.26
C PRO A 68 6.82 -9.44 -10.12
N ASP A 69 8.01 -9.12 -9.60
CA ASP A 69 8.43 -9.60 -8.28
C ASP A 69 7.81 -8.71 -7.19
N ARG A 70 7.68 -7.39 -7.46
CA ARG A 70 7.04 -6.41 -6.57
C ARG A 70 6.04 -5.53 -7.30
N ILE A 71 4.88 -5.33 -6.69
CA ILE A 71 3.87 -4.36 -7.14
C ILE A 71 3.84 -3.19 -6.17
N ILE A 72 4.06 -1.98 -6.69
CA ILE A 72 4.04 -0.76 -5.88
C ILE A 72 2.90 0.12 -6.35
N LEU A 73 1.81 0.10 -5.60
CA LEU A 73 0.68 0.99 -5.86
C LEU A 73 0.93 2.31 -5.16
N GLY A 74 1.06 3.41 -5.91
CA GLY A 74 1.42 4.72 -5.40
C GLY A 74 0.53 5.16 -4.24
N GLU A 75 -0.79 5.00 -4.37
CA GLU A 75 -1.73 5.25 -3.28
C GLU A 75 -3.02 4.45 -3.46
N VAL A 76 -3.57 3.94 -2.36
CA VAL A 76 -4.93 3.38 -2.31
C VAL A 76 -5.94 4.45 -1.86
N ARG A 77 -6.98 4.64 -2.66
CA ARG A 77 -8.11 5.56 -2.41
C ARG A 77 -9.49 4.91 -2.59
N GLY A 78 -9.59 3.76 -3.25
CA GLY A 78 -10.87 3.15 -3.59
C GLY A 78 -10.80 1.65 -3.88
N LYS A 79 -11.53 1.23 -4.92
CA LYS A 79 -11.78 -0.16 -5.27
C LYS A 79 -10.52 -1.00 -5.53
N GLU A 80 -9.43 -0.35 -5.94
CA GLU A 80 -8.11 -0.98 -6.13
C GLU A 80 -7.55 -1.59 -4.84
N ALA A 81 -8.08 -1.22 -3.67
CA ALA A 81 -7.71 -1.79 -2.38
C ALA A 81 -7.87 -3.31 -2.35
N MET A 82 -9.00 -3.84 -2.83
CA MET A 82 -9.24 -5.28 -2.79
C MET A 82 -8.31 -6.00 -3.77
N THR A 83 -8.24 -5.50 -5.01
CA THR A 83 -7.35 -6.03 -6.05
C THR A 83 -5.90 -6.06 -5.56
N PHE A 84 -5.48 -5.07 -4.79
CA PHE A 84 -4.14 -5.03 -4.17
C PHE A 84 -3.98 -6.10 -3.09
N LEU A 85 -4.95 -6.25 -2.19
CA LEU A 85 -4.94 -7.28 -1.15
C LEU A 85 -4.93 -8.70 -1.76
N GLU A 86 -5.67 -8.93 -2.83
CA GLU A 86 -5.63 -10.21 -3.55
C GLU A 86 -4.26 -10.45 -4.20
N ALA A 87 -3.69 -9.42 -4.83
CA ALA A 87 -2.38 -9.52 -5.48
C ALA A 87 -1.26 -9.94 -4.52
N ILE A 88 -1.21 -9.33 -3.32
CA ILE A 88 -0.18 -9.65 -2.34
C ILE A 88 -0.34 -11.05 -1.73
N ASN A 89 -1.58 -11.53 -1.63
CA ASN A 89 -1.90 -12.87 -1.13
C ASN A 89 -1.76 -13.98 -2.18
N THR A 90 -1.61 -13.64 -3.47
CA THR A 90 -1.55 -14.60 -4.59
C THR A 90 -0.17 -14.73 -5.24
N GLY A 91 0.89 -14.33 -4.53
CA GLY A 91 2.28 -14.56 -4.95
C GLY A 91 3.09 -13.31 -5.28
N HIS A 92 2.56 -12.10 -5.00
CA HIS A 92 3.29 -10.84 -5.16
C HIS A 92 3.68 -10.26 -3.80
N GLY A 93 4.27 -11.10 -2.95
CA GLY A 93 4.67 -10.75 -1.60
C GLY A 93 5.66 -9.59 -1.55
N GLY A 94 5.60 -8.83 -0.45
CA GLY A 94 6.47 -7.68 -0.23
C GLY A 94 6.28 -6.50 -1.20
N SER A 95 5.17 -6.52 -1.95
CA SER A 95 4.52 -5.36 -2.54
C SER A 95 4.14 -4.34 -1.46
N MET A 96 3.95 -3.08 -1.84
CA MET A 96 3.53 -2.06 -0.88
C MET A 96 2.73 -0.93 -1.53
N THR A 97 2.07 -0.15 -0.66
CA THR A 97 1.31 1.02 -1.08
C THR A 97 1.41 2.15 -0.06
N THR A 98 0.92 3.33 -0.44
CA THR A 98 0.67 4.43 0.48
C THR A 98 -0.82 4.65 0.72
N LEU A 99 -1.18 5.15 1.90
CA LEU A 99 -2.56 5.43 2.25
C LEU A 99 -2.63 6.64 3.19
N HIS A 100 -3.60 7.52 2.98
CA HIS A 100 -3.83 8.63 3.90
C HIS A 100 -4.50 8.16 5.19
N ALA A 101 -3.84 8.32 6.33
CA ALA A 101 -4.38 8.01 7.66
C ALA A 101 -3.60 8.74 8.77
N GLU A 102 -4.31 9.14 9.82
CA GLU A 102 -3.72 9.83 10.98
C GLU A 102 -3.05 8.87 11.97
N THR A 103 -3.49 7.61 12.02
CA THR A 103 -2.87 6.54 12.81
C THR A 103 -2.81 5.25 11.98
N PRO A 104 -1.91 4.30 12.31
CA PRO A 104 -1.85 3.04 11.58
C PRO A 104 -3.10 2.18 11.73
N GLN A 105 -3.81 2.24 12.87
CA GLN A 105 -5.09 1.55 13.05
C GLN A 105 -6.17 2.15 12.15
N LEU A 106 -6.25 3.49 12.04
CA LEU A 106 -7.10 4.13 11.05
C LEU A 106 -6.71 3.76 9.61
N ALA A 107 -5.44 3.46 9.34
CA ALA A 107 -5.02 2.99 8.02
C ALA A 107 -5.67 1.64 7.67
N VAL A 108 -5.71 0.70 8.61
CA VAL A 108 -6.41 -0.59 8.45
C VAL A 108 -7.91 -0.37 8.21
N GLN A 109 -8.56 0.46 9.03
CA GLN A 109 -9.99 0.76 8.88
C GLN A 109 -10.32 1.38 7.52
N ARG A 110 -9.51 2.33 7.07
CA ARG A 110 -9.70 3.00 5.76
C ARG A 110 -9.45 2.04 4.60
N LEU A 111 -8.46 1.16 4.72
CA LEU A 111 -8.21 0.13 3.73
C LEU A 111 -9.40 -0.84 3.65
N ALA A 112 -9.99 -1.22 4.79
CA ALA A 112 -11.19 -2.05 4.83
C ALA A 112 -12.39 -1.38 4.14
N ILE A 113 -12.64 -0.11 4.44
CA ILE A 113 -13.71 0.67 3.77
C ILE A 113 -13.45 0.76 2.26
N ALA A 114 -12.21 0.97 1.84
CA ALA A 114 -11.86 1.05 0.43
C ALA A 114 -12.07 -0.29 -0.29
N ALA A 115 -11.67 -1.40 0.33
CA ALA A 115 -11.85 -2.74 -0.19
C ALA A 115 -13.33 -3.13 -0.30
N LEU A 116 -14.17 -2.77 0.68
CA LEU A 116 -15.61 -3.05 0.68
C LEU A 116 -16.44 -2.20 -0.30
N LYS A 117 -15.81 -1.31 -1.07
CA LYS A 117 -16.46 -0.66 -2.21
C LYS A 117 -16.66 -1.62 -3.39
N THR A 118 -16.02 -2.79 -3.36
CA THR A 118 -16.27 -3.87 -4.31
C THR A 118 -17.44 -4.74 -3.83
N GLU A 119 -18.11 -5.43 -4.76
CA GLU A 119 -19.25 -6.29 -4.45
C GLU A 119 -18.82 -7.65 -3.90
N ILE A 120 -18.22 -7.65 -2.70
CA ILE A 120 -17.75 -8.87 -2.03
C ILE A 120 -18.60 -9.16 -0.79
N PRO A 121 -19.05 -10.41 -0.59
CA PRO A 121 -19.88 -10.80 0.55
C PRO A 121 -19.06 -10.95 1.85
N MET A 122 -18.34 -9.90 2.26
CA MET A 122 -17.61 -9.84 3.52
C MET A 122 -18.18 -8.76 4.42
N THR A 123 -18.27 -9.04 5.73
CA THR A 123 -18.59 -7.99 6.70
C THR A 123 -17.39 -7.07 6.91
N TYR A 124 -17.62 -5.88 7.47
CA TYR A 124 -16.51 -4.99 7.85
C TYR A 124 -15.52 -5.66 8.81
N ALA A 125 -16.01 -6.42 9.79
CA ALA A 125 -15.16 -7.14 10.73
C ALA A 125 -14.33 -8.24 10.04
N ASP A 126 -14.91 -8.96 9.07
CA ASP A 126 -14.17 -9.95 8.29
C ASP A 126 -13.08 -9.31 7.44
N MET A 127 -13.37 -8.16 6.82
CA MET A 127 -12.38 -7.43 6.02
C MET A 127 -11.22 -6.90 6.87
N VAL A 128 -11.49 -6.39 8.07
CA VAL A 128 -10.44 -5.96 9.00
C VAL A 128 -9.54 -7.14 9.36
N ARG A 129 -10.11 -8.29 9.74
CA ARG A 129 -9.34 -9.52 10.01
C ARG A 129 -8.53 -9.98 8.81
N TYR A 130 -9.12 -9.90 7.62
CA TYR A 130 -8.43 -10.26 6.38
C TYR A 130 -7.20 -9.35 6.15
N ILE A 131 -7.35 -8.04 6.33
CA ILE A 131 -6.25 -7.07 6.22
C ILE A 131 -5.19 -7.31 7.29
N GLU A 132 -5.59 -7.56 8.55
CA GLU A 132 -4.66 -7.83 9.64
C GLU A 132 -3.81 -9.08 9.39
N ASN A 133 -4.33 -10.07 8.67
CA ASN A 133 -3.58 -11.25 8.25
C ASN A 133 -2.77 -11.06 6.96
N SER A 134 -3.09 -10.05 6.15
CA SER A 134 -2.48 -9.81 4.83
C SER A 134 -1.37 -8.77 4.84
N ILE A 135 -1.37 -7.86 5.81
CA ILE A 135 -0.45 -6.73 5.89
C ILE A 135 0.56 -6.97 7.01
N ASP A 136 1.82 -7.18 6.65
CA ASP A 136 2.89 -7.46 7.62
C ASP A 136 3.20 -6.24 8.52
N VAL A 137 3.22 -5.05 7.93
CA VAL A 137 3.62 -3.82 8.63
C VAL A 137 2.95 -2.58 8.05
N VAL A 138 2.50 -1.71 8.95
CA VAL A 138 2.08 -0.34 8.65
C VAL A 138 3.11 0.62 9.24
N ILE A 139 3.85 1.30 8.36
CA ILE A 139 4.80 2.35 8.72
C ILE A 139 4.08 3.69 8.69
N GLN A 140 3.93 4.35 9.84
CA GLN A 140 3.26 5.63 9.97
C GLN A 140 4.27 6.79 9.79
N ALA A 141 4.06 7.60 8.76
CA ALA A 141 4.79 8.83 8.52
C ALA A 141 4.01 10.03 9.08
N GLY A 142 4.65 10.80 9.95
CA GLY A 142 4.04 11.91 10.66
C GLY A 142 5.02 13.05 10.92
N ARG A 143 4.69 13.85 11.93
CA ARG A 143 5.58 14.87 12.47
C ARG A 143 5.79 14.64 13.95
N HIS A 144 7.03 14.80 14.39
CA HIS A 144 7.40 14.85 15.79
C HIS A 144 8.15 16.16 16.01
N ASP A 145 7.66 17.00 16.93
CA ASP A 145 8.21 18.35 17.19
C ASP A 145 8.42 19.20 15.93
N GLY A 146 7.46 19.14 15.00
CA GLY A 146 7.49 19.87 13.73
C GLY A 146 8.37 19.24 12.64
N ALA A 147 9.27 18.32 12.98
CA ALA A 147 10.11 17.59 12.02
C ALA A 147 9.35 16.41 11.42
N ARG A 148 9.52 16.15 10.11
CA ARG A 148 8.94 14.98 9.42
C ARG A 148 9.74 13.73 9.76
N GLY A 149 9.05 12.61 9.96
CA GLY A 149 9.69 11.33 10.23
C GLY A 149 8.72 10.17 10.33
N ILE A 150 9.25 8.99 10.61
CA ILE A 150 8.44 7.83 10.98
C ILE A 150 8.10 7.96 12.45
N THR A 151 6.81 7.86 12.78
CA THR A 151 6.31 8.03 14.15
C THR A 151 5.94 6.70 14.80
N GLU A 152 5.56 5.70 14.01
CA GLU A 152 5.11 4.41 14.54
C GLU A 152 5.36 3.30 13.51
N PHE A 153 5.71 2.12 14.01
CA PHE A 153 5.65 0.86 13.28
C PHE A 153 4.56 0.02 13.93
N TYR A 154 3.54 -0.32 13.14
CA TYR A 154 2.42 -1.13 13.59
C TYR A 154 2.45 -2.47 12.86
N LEU A 155 2.34 -3.57 13.60
CA LEU A 155 2.28 -4.93 13.09
C LEU A 155 0.84 -5.43 13.29
N PRO A 156 0.01 -5.40 12.23
CA PRO A 156 -1.37 -5.87 12.32
C PRO A 156 -1.44 -7.33 12.80
N GLY A 157 -2.47 -7.68 13.56
CA GLY A 157 -2.68 -9.05 14.04
C GLY A 157 -1.73 -9.54 15.14
N MET A 158 -0.67 -8.79 15.48
CA MET A 158 0.13 -9.08 16.68
C MET A 158 -0.55 -8.45 17.91
N GLU A 159 -0.95 -9.27 18.88
CA GLU A 159 -1.28 -8.76 20.22
C GLU A 159 -0.08 -7.92 20.71
N GLN A 160 -0.36 -6.71 21.18
CA GLN A 160 0.67 -5.88 21.81
C GLN A 160 1.26 -6.65 22.98
N ILE A 161 2.48 -7.16 22.82
CA ILE A 161 3.28 -7.63 23.93
C ILE A 161 3.58 -6.40 24.80
N GLY A 162 2.74 -6.13 25.80
CA GLY A 162 3.00 -5.13 26.83
C GLY A 162 1.99 -3.99 27.03
N ALA A 163 0.73 -4.09 26.58
CA ALA A 163 -0.29 -3.17 27.07
C ALA A 163 -0.57 -3.47 28.56
N PRO A 164 -0.41 -2.50 29.49
CA PRO A 164 -0.78 -2.73 30.89
C PRO A 164 -2.29 -2.92 30.99
N ALA A 165 -2.69 -3.93 31.76
CA ALA A 165 -4.08 -4.23 32.11
C ALA A 165 -4.77 -3.09 32.87
#